data_AF-R1GZ79-F1
#
_entry.id   AF-R1GZ79-F1
#
_cell.length_a   1.000
_cell.length_b   1.000
_cell.length_c   1.000
_cell.angle_alpha   90.00
_cell.angle_beta   90.00
_cell.angle_gamma   90.00
#
_symmetry.space_group_name_H-M   'P 1'
#
loop_
_entity.id
_entity.type
_entity.pdbx_description
1 polymer ?
#
loop_
_entity_poly.entity_id
_entity_poly.type
_entity_poly.pdbx_seq_one_letter_code
_entity_poly.pdbx_strand_id
1 'polypeptide(L)'
;MVLQLSFACWDYDRMKAIEDGRVRPEGVELNFLNYRVEETFFRQLRFQEFDVSELSLSSYVITLNQENPPFIALPVFPSRFFRHQSIYINKTSGISKPEDLYGKRIGIPEYQSNQSTQHALMLSLG
;
A
#
# COMPACT_ATOMS: atom_id res chain seq x y z
N MET A 1 4.23 -30.59 0.69
CA MET A 1 5.33 -29.71 1.15
C MET A 1 4.69 -28.36 1.46
N VAL A 2 4.96 -27.77 2.62
CA VAL A 2 4.37 -26.46 2.99
C VAL A 2 5.35 -25.38 2.56
N LEU A 3 4.85 -24.34 1.88
CA LEU A 3 5.65 -23.21 1.43
C LEU A 3 5.76 -22.18 2.57
N GLN A 4 6.99 -21.81 2.93
CA GLN A 4 7.25 -20.77 3.93
C GLN A 4 7.39 -19.44 3.23
N LEU A 5 6.57 -18.45 3.57
CA LEU A 5 6.63 -17.12 2.96
C LEU A 5 6.63 -16.03 4.04
N SER A 6 7.52 -15.07 3.89
CA SER A 6 7.45 -13.79 4.59
C SER A 6 6.41 -12.88 3.96
N PHE A 7 5.59 -12.24 4.78
CA PHE A 7 4.54 -11.36 4.29
C PHE A 7 4.45 -10.06 5.10
N ALA A 8 4.84 -8.94 4.48
CA ALA A 8 4.77 -7.62 5.10
C ALA A 8 3.52 -6.83 4.67
N CYS A 9 2.66 -6.46 5.61
CA CYS A 9 1.46 -5.67 5.35
C CYS A 9 1.02 -4.93 6.62
N TRP A 10 0.34 -3.79 6.45
CA TRP A 10 -0.27 -3.08 7.58
C TRP A 10 -1.45 -3.87 8.18
N ASP A 11 -1.78 -3.54 9.41
CA ASP A 11 -2.81 -4.11 10.28
C ASP A 11 -4.28 -3.80 9.93
N TYR A 12 -4.64 -3.76 8.64
CA TYR A 12 -6.03 -3.49 8.24
C TYR A 12 -7.02 -4.53 8.80
N ASP A 13 -8.26 -4.12 9.04
CA ASP A 13 -9.36 -5.00 9.49
C ASP A 13 -9.49 -6.29 8.64
N ARG A 14 -9.25 -6.17 7.33
CA ARG A 14 -9.29 -7.27 6.36
C ARG A 14 -8.13 -8.26 6.49
N MET A 15 -7.01 -7.83 7.06
CA MET A 15 -5.81 -8.66 7.25
C MET A 15 -5.74 -9.26 8.64
N LYS A 16 -6.50 -8.75 9.63
CA LYS A 16 -6.47 -9.23 11.02
C LYS A 16 -6.65 -10.73 11.17
N ALA A 17 -7.57 -11.34 10.42
CA ALA A 17 -7.80 -12.78 10.50
C ALA A 17 -6.61 -13.62 9.99
N ILE A 18 -5.80 -13.08 9.08
CA ILE A 18 -4.56 -13.71 8.61
C ILE A 18 -3.44 -13.44 9.63
N GLU A 19 -3.32 -12.21 10.13
CA GLU A 19 -2.33 -11.78 11.13
C GLU A 19 -2.43 -12.62 12.42
N ASP A 20 -3.63 -12.82 12.97
CA ASP A 20 -3.84 -13.60 14.20
C ASP A 20 -4.04 -15.10 13.95
N GLY A 21 -3.94 -15.54 12.69
CA GLY A 21 -3.97 -16.94 12.29
C GLY A 21 -5.35 -17.61 12.37
N ARG A 22 -6.45 -16.87 12.55
CA ARG A 22 -7.83 -17.38 12.40
C ARG A 22 -8.11 -17.90 10.99
N VAL A 23 -7.45 -17.33 9.99
CA VAL A 23 -7.46 -17.78 8.59
C VAL A 23 -6.03 -18.12 8.20
N ARG A 24 -5.82 -19.37 7.75
CA ARG A 24 -4.53 -19.84 7.26
C ARG A 24 -4.69 -20.34 5.83
N PRO A 25 -3.89 -19.86 4.87
CA PRO A 25 -3.93 -20.40 3.53
C PRO A 25 -3.51 -21.87 3.53
N GLU A 26 -4.17 -22.68 2.71
CA GLU A 26 -3.79 -24.08 2.55
C GLU A 26 -2.42 -24.19 1.88
N GLY A 27 -1.53 -25.02 2.43
CA GLY A 27 -0.22 -25.29 1.85
C GLY A 27 0.83 -24.18 2.02
N VAL A 28 0.50 -23.08 2.70
CA VAL A 28 1.42 -21.97 2.98
C VAL A 28 1.47 -21.69 4.47
N GLU A 29 2.68 -21.54 5.00
CA GLU A 29 2.94 -20.98 6.31
C GLU A 29 3.45 -19.55 6.13
N LEU A 30 2.64 -18.58 6.57
CA LEU A 30 2.92 -17.16 6.44
C LEU A 30 3.55 -16.62 7.71
N ASN A 31 4.75 -16.08 7.60
CA ASN A 31 5.32 -15.19 8.60
C ASN A 31 4.80 -13.77 8.36
N PHE A 32 3.69 -13.42 9.03
CA PHE A 32 3.07 -12.09 8.91
C PHE A 32 3.88 -11.05 9.69
N LEU A 33 4.33 -10.01 8.98
CA LEU A 33 5.13 -8.91 9.50
C LEU A 33 4.31 -7.63 9.44
N ASN A 34 3.79 -7.22 10.59
CA ASN A 34 2.98 -6.01 10.73
C ASN A 34 3.90 -4.78 10.77
N TYR A 35 4.08 -4.16 9.60
CA TYR A 35 4.90 -2.97 9.42
C TYR A 35 4.08 -1.80 8.91
N ARG A 36 4.64 -0.60 9.11
CA ARG A 36 4.07 0.60 8.55
C ARG A 36 4.20 0.61 7.03
N VAL A 37 3.24 1.20 6.29
CA VAL A 37 3.21 1.12 4.81
C VAL A 37 4.44 1.79 4.22
N GLU A 38 4.87 2.90 4.82
CA GLU A 38 6.08 3.61 4.42
C GLU A 38 7.33 2.75 4.59
N GLU A 39 7.39 1.99 5.68
CA GLU A 39 8.49 1.07 5.98
C GLU A 39 8.46 -0.14 5.04
N THR A 40 7.30 -0.77 4.86
CA THR A 40 7.10 -1.91 3.95
C THR A 40 7.50 -1.54 2.52
N PHE A 41 7.04 -0.39 2.02
CA PHE A 41 7.30 0.03 0.65
C PHE A 41 8.78 0.33 0.44
N PHE A 42 9.40 1.04 1.39
CA PHE A 42 10.82 1.34 1.33
C PHE A 42 11.66 0.06 1.29
N ARG A 43 11.41 -0.87 2.22
CA ARG A 43 12.15 -2.14 2.32
C ARG A 43 11.95 -3.02 1.10
N GLN A 44 10.72 -3.11 0.59
CA GLN A 44 10.45 -3.91 -0.60
C GLN A 44 11.08 -3.31 -1.87
N LEU A 45 10.85 -2.03 -2.14
CA LEU A 45 11.36 -1.39 -3.35
C LEU A 45 12.89 -1.33 -3.38
N ARG A 46 13.53 -1.21 -2.22
CA ARG A 46 14.98 -1.04 -2.13
C ARG A 46 15.74 -2.35 -2.03
N PHE A 47 15.20 -3.33 -1.30
CA PHE A 47 15.91 -4.54 -0.93
C PHE A 47 15.21 -5.84 -1.34
N GLN A 48 13.97 -5.77 -1.86
CA GLN A 48 13.16 -6.95 -2.19
C GLN A 48 13.06 -7.92 -1.01
N GLU A 49 12.95 -7.35 0.19
CA GLU A 49 13.19 -8.05 1.45
C GLU A 49 12.15 -9.14 1.78
N PHE A 50 10.92 -8.99 1.28
CA PHE A 50 9.82 -9.91 1.57
C PHE A 50 9.38 -10.69 0.34
N ASP A 51 9.00 -11.94 0.53
CA ASP A 51 8.43 -12.78 -0.53
C ASP A 51 7.09 -12.21 -1.02
N VAL A 52 6.28 -11.74 -0.07
CA VAL A 52 5.02 -11.05 -0.31
C VAL A 52 5.01 -9.73 0.45
N SER A 53 4.55 -8.66 -0.19
CA SER A 53 4.34 -7.40 0.53
C SER A 53 3.21 -6.58 -0.07
N GLU A 54 2.67 -5.68 0.74
CA GLU A 54 1.85 -4.59 0.22
C GLU A 54 2.73 -3.56 -0.48
N LEU A 55 2.27 -3.05 -1.63
CA LEU A 55 2.89 -1.95 -2.34
C LEU A 55 1.83 -0.98 -2.90
N SER A 56 2.18 0.31 -3.01
CA SER A 56 1.34 1.25 -3.73
C SER A 56 1.28 0.89 -5.22
N LEU A 57 0.09 0.99 -5.85
CA LEU A 57 -0.05 0.74 -7.28
C LEU A 57 0.83 1.67 -8.14
N SER A 58 1.01 2.94 -7.73
CA SER A 58 1.91 3.87 -8.41
C SER A 58 3.36 3.40 -8.37
N SER A 59 3.84 2.96 -7.20
CA SER A 59 5.19 2.44 -7.05
C SER A 59 5.39 1.16 -7.87
N TYR A 60 4.38 0.27 -7.90
CA TYR A 60 4.41 -0.91 -8.75
C TYR A 60 4.51 -0.55 -10.24
N VAL A 61 3.67 0.36 -10.74
CA VAL A 61 3.71 0.77 -12.15
C VAL A 61 5.07 1.38 -12.53
N ILE A 62 5.71 2.11 -11.62
CA ILE A 62 7.07 2.62 -11.85
C ILE A 62 8.06 1.47 -12.07
N THR A 63 7.94 0.37 -11.33
CA THR A 63 8.83 -0.80 -11.48
C THR A 63 8.65 -1.51 -12.82
N LEU A 64 7.48 -1.39 -13.47
CA LEU A 64 7.23 -1.99 -14.78
C LEU A 64 8.06 -1.37 -15.92
N ASN A 65 8.62 -0.18 -15.71
CA ASN A 65 9.51 0.46 -16.68
C ASN A 65 10.97 -0.03 -16.59
N GLN A 66 11.27 -0.95 -15.66
CA GLN A 66 12.60 -1.56 -15.56
C GLN A 66 12.77 -2.68 -16.59
N GLU A 67 14.00 -2.96 -17.03
CA GLU A 67 14.27 -4.04 -17.99
C GLU A 67 13.82 -5.41 -17.48
N ASN A 68 13.91 -5.64 -16.16
CA ASN A 68 13.40 -6.84 -15.49
C ASN A 68 12.57 -6.43 -14.26
N PRO A 69 11.26 -6.20 -14.40
CA PRO A 69 10.40 -5.82 -13.29
C PRO A 69 10.40 -6.88 -12.19
N PRO A 70 10.73 -6.54 -10.93
CA PRO A 70 10.97 -7.52 -9.89
C PRO A 70 9.69 -8.05 -9.20
N PHE A 71 8.52 -7.55 -9.58
CA PHE A 71 7.27 -7.80 -8.84
C PHE A 71 6.13 -8.31 -9.73
N ILE A 72 5.32 -9.22 -9.18
CA ILE A 72 4.02 -9.60 -9.73
C ILE A 72 2.91 -9.11 -8.81
N ALA A 73 1.98 -8.32 -9.35
CA ALA A 73 0.81 -7.88 -8.60
C ALA A 73 -0.22 -8.99 -8.46
N LEU A 74 -0.67 -9.22 -7.23
CA LEU A 74 -1.86 -10.01 -6.92
C LEU A 74 -3.07 -9.07 -6.92
N PRO A 75 -4.26 -9.50 -7.42
CA PRO A 75 -5.47 -8.68 -7.46
C PRO A 75 -6.16 -8.59 -6.07
N VAL A 76 -5.36 -8.38 -5.03
CA VAL A 76 -5.79 -8.26 -3.63
C VAL A 76 -5.41 -6.86 -3.15
N PHE A 77 -6.40 -6.13 -2.66
CA PHE A 77 -6.25 -4.73 -2.28
C PHE A 77 -6.59 -4.55 -0.79
N PRO A 78 -5.58 -4.66 0.12
CA PRO A 78 -5.81 -4.58 1.56
C PRO A 78 -6.38 -3.22 2.00
N SER A 79 -5.84 -2.14 1.44
CA SER A 79 -6.30 -0.77 1.67
C SER A 79 -7.39 -0.36 0.68
N ARG A 80 -8.64 -0.24 1.16
CA ARG A 80 -9.79 0.31 0.43
C ARG A 80 -10.43 1.40 1.27
N PHE A 81 -10.26 2.65 0.87
CA PHE A 81 -10.80 3.81 1.56
C PHE A 81 -11.31 4.85 0.55
N PHE A 82 -12.40 5.55 0.89
CA PHE A 82 -12.96 6.62 0.06
C PHE A 82 -12.24 7.94 0.36
N ARG A 83 -11.19 8.25 -0.41
CA ARG A 83 -10.20 9.27 -0.05
C ARG A 83 -10.62 10.72 -0.35
N HIS A 84 -11.82 10.95 -0.90
CA HIS A 84 -12.39 12.31 -1.03
C HIS A 84 -12.65 12.97 0.32
N GLN A 85 -12.67 12.21 1.42
CA GLN A 85 -12.80 12.72 2.78
C GLN A 85 -11.47 13.26 3.38
N SER A 86 -10.35 13.13 2.66
CA SER A 86 -9.02 13.47 3.17
C SER A 86 -8.54 14.89 2.81
N ILE A 87 -9.44 15.76 2.36
CA ILE A 87 -9.14 17.17 2.14
C ILE A 87 -9.44 17.95 3.42
N TYR A 88 -8.39 18.42 4.08
CA TYR A 88 -8.49 19.21 5.30
C TYR A 88 -8.27 20.69 4.96
N ILE A 89 -9.21 21.53 5.38
CA ILE A 89 -9.13 22.97 5.25
C ILE A 89 -9.02 23.63 6.62
N ASN A 90 -8.32 24.74 6.70
CA ASN A 90 -8.36 25.57 7.91
C ASN A 90 -9.76 26.17 8.03
N LYS A 91 -10.40 26.09 9.21
CA LYS A 91 -11.73 26.66 9.46
C LYS A 91 -11.82 28.17 9.17
N THR A 92 -10.71 28.90 9.26
CA THR A 92 -10.66 30.35 8.97
C THR A 92 -10.22 30.67 7.54
N SER A 93 -10.01 29.66 6.67
CA SER A 93 -9.57 29.87 5.28
C SER A 93 -10.65 30.46 4.35
N GLY A 94 -11.90 30.49 4.80
CA GLY A 94 -13.05 30.92 3.98
C GLY A 94 -13.44 29.92 2.88
N ILE A 95 -12.87 28.72 2.88
CA ILE A 95 -13.21 27.65 1.93
C ILE A 95 -14.44 26.91 2.46
N SER A 96 -15.47 26.78 1.62
CA SER A 96 -16.75 26.15 1.98
C SER A 96 -17.22 25.11 0.97
N LYS A 97 -16.75 25.21 -0.28
CA LYS A 97 -17.08 24.33 -1.40
C LYS A 97 -15.87 24.09 -2.30
N PRO A 98 -15.86 23.02 -3.13
CA PRO A 98 -14.69 22.66 -3.95
C PRO A 98 -14.20 23.77 -4.87
N GLU A 99 -15.09 24.62 -5.39
CA GLU A 99 -14.75 25.71 -6.31
C GLU A 99 -13.88 26.78 -5.65
N ASP A 100 -13.98 26.93 -4.32
CA ASP A 100 -13.20 27.91 -3.56
C ASP A 100 -11.70 27.57 -3.53
N LEU A 101 -11.33 26.32 -3.88
CA LEU A 101 -9.95 25.86 -4.01
C LEU A 101 -9.27 26.41 -5.27
N TYR A 102 -10.01 26.99 -6.21
CA TYR A 102 -9.44 27.55 -7.44
C TYR A 102 -8.39 28.63 -7.12
N GLY A 103 -7.19 28.47 -7.69
CA GLY A 103 -6.06 29.38 -7.48
C GLY A 103 -5.44 29.34 -6.07
N LYS A 104 -5.86 28.42 -5.18
CA LYS A 104 -5.26 28.24 -3.86
C LYS A 104 -4.06 27.30 -3.93
N ARG A 105 -3.13 27.46 -2.98
CA ARG A 105 -1.99 26.56 -2.81
C ARG A 105 -2.41 25.35 -2.00
N ILE A 106 -2.10 24.15 -2.50
CA ILE A 106 -2.40 22.87 -1.84
C ILE A 106 -1.09 22.24 -1.37
N GLY A 107 -1.02 21.89 -0.09
CA GLY A 107 0.09 21.12 0.46
C GLY A 107 -0.18 19.62 0.34
N ILE A 108 0.80 18.86 -0.13
CA ILE A 108 0.76 17.40 -0.16
C ILE A 108 1.99 16.86 0.58
N PRO A 109 1.88 15.75 1.33
CA PRO A 109 3.01 15.20 2.10
C PRO A 109 4.20 14.80 1.22
N GLU A 110 3.94 14.18 0.07
CA GLU A 110 4.98 13.84 -0.91
C GLU A 110 4.39 13.86 -2.34
N TYR A 111 5.22 14.05 -3.37
CA TYR A 111 4.75 14.07 -4.76
C TYR A 111 4.20 12.71 -5.23
N GLN A 112 4.68 11.62 -4.63
CA GLN A 112 4.19 10.25 -4.86
C GLN A 112 2.94 9.91 -4.03
N SER A 113 2.54 10.77 -3.09
CA SER A 113 1.32 10.62 -2.27
C SER A 113 0.12 10.99 -3.13
N ASN A 114 -0.17 10.13 -4.09
CA ASN A 114 -1.49 10.07 -4.68
C ASN A 114 -2.38 9.38 -3.64
N GLN A 115 -3.06 10.17 -2.81
CA GLN A 115 -4.07 9.66 -1.89
C GLN A 115 -5.21 8.90 -2.62
N SER A 116 -5.25 8.85 -3.95
CA SER A 116 -6.16 8.01 -4.73
C SER A 116 -5.67 6.57 -4.96
N THR A 117 -4.40 6.26 -4.70
CA THR A 117 -3.80 4.97 -5.11
C THR A 117 -4.28 3.81 -4.23
N GLN A 118 -4.80 2.75 -4.85
CA GLN A 118 -5.07 1.48 -4.18
C GLN A 118 -3.74 0.78 -3.88
N HIS A 119 -3.59 0.22 -2.69
CA HIS A 119 -2.45 -0.64 -2.40
C HIS A 119 -2.78 -2.05 -2.84
N ALA A 120 -1.86 -2.69 -3.54
CA ALA A 120 -1.99 -4.06 -4.01
C ALA A 120 -0.93 -4.93 -3.37
N LEU A 121 -1.25 -6.21 -3.17
CA LEU A 121 -0.24 -7.19 -2.77
C LEU A 121 0.67 -7.50 -3.96
N MET A 122 1.95 -7.64 -3.68
CA MET A 122 3.01 -7.95 -4.63
C MET A 122 3.75 -9.19 -4.18
N LEU A 123 4.07 -10.06 -5.13
CA LEU A 123 5.04 -11.13 -4.96
C LEU A 123 6.39 -10.66 -5.49
N SER A 124 7.44 -10.86 -4.70
CA SER A 124 8.82 -10.69 -5.15
C SER A 124 9.25 -11.87 -6.00
N LEU A 125 9.86 -11.60 -7.14
CA LEU A 125 10.53 -12.61 -7.96
C LEU A 125 12.01 -12.61 -7.58
N GLY A 126 12.34 -13.36 -6.53
CA GLY A 126 13.73 -13.65 -6.17
C GLY A 126 14.45 -14.49 -7.22
#